data_AF-A0A1H8RER5-F1
#
_entry.id   AF-A0A1H8RER5-F1
#
_cell.length_a   1.000
_cell.length_b   1.000
_cell.length_c   1.000
_cell.angle_alpha   90.00
_cell.angle_beta   90.00
_cell.angle_gamma   90.00
#
_symmetry.space_group_name_H-M   'P 1'
#
loop_
_entity.id
_entity.type
_entity.pdbx_description
1 polymer ?
#
loop_
_entity_poly.entity_id
_entity_poly.type
_entity_poly.pdbx_seq_one_letter_code
_entity_poly.pdbx_strand_id
1 'polypeptide(L)' 'MAHITSNMPAAATVLDALTAPFRAVGRFMILIGENNTQVRKAQYLQSLSDEELAKRGMTREEIVRRVFADKFYI' A
#
# COMPACT_ATOMS: atom_id res chain seq x y z
N MET A 1 -49.36 8.22 -1.25
CA MET A 1 -48.14 8.67 -1.95
C MET A 1 -47.12 9.00 -0.87
N ALA A 2 -46.10 8.17 -0.66
CA ALA A 2 -45.09 8.40 0.37
C ALA A 2 -44.02 9.36 -0.18
N HIS A 3 -43.89 10.54 0.41
CA HIS A 3 -42.81 11.47 0.09
C HIS A 3 -41.57 11.06 0.90
N ILE A 4 -40.51 10.64 0.21
CA ILE A 4 -39.21 10.40 0.82
C ILE A 4 -38.55 11.78 0.99
N THR A 5 -38.52 12.29 2.23
CA THR A 5 -37.74 13.46 2.60
C THR A 5 -36.30 13.06 2.88
N SER A 6 -35.39 13.25 1.91
CA SER A 6 -33.95 13.07 2.10
C SER A 6 -33.38 14.26 2.88
N ASN A 7 -33.30 14.14 4.21
CA ASN A 7 -32.56 15.09 5.04
C ASN A 7 -31.05 14.83 4.88
N MET A 8 -30.45 15.31 3.78
CA MET A 8 -28.99 15.32 3.65
C MET A 8 -28.46 16.45 4.54
N PRO A 9 -27.64 16.16 5.57
CA PRO A 9 -27.05 17.20 6.39
C PRO A 9 -26.10 18.02 5.51
N ALA A 10 -26.57 19.18 5.03
CA ALA A 10 -25.84 20.04 4.10
C ALA A 10 -24.41 20.37 4.61
N ALA A 11 -24.24 20.49 5.93
CA ALA A 11 -22.97 20.69 6.60
C ALA A 11 -21.98 19.51 6.42
N ALA A 12 -22.47 18.27 6.35
CA ALA A 12 -21.61 17.11 6.09
C ALA A 12 -21.08 17.16 4.64
N THR A 13 -21.94 17.48 3.66
CA THR A 13 -21.56 17.54 2.24
C THR A 13 -20.54 18.62 1.91
N VAL A 14 -20.62 19.81 2.52
CA VAL A 14 -19.67 20.89 2.26
C VAL A 14 -18.29 20.58 2.87
N LEU A 15 -18.27 20.08 4.10
CA LEU A 15 -17.02 19.64 4.74
C LEU A 15 -16.40 18.45 4.00
N ASP A 16 -17.22 17.54 3.49
CA ASP A 16 -16.76 16.38 2.71
C ASP A 16 -16.14 16.81 1.37
N ALA A 17 -16.73 17.81 0.70
CA ALA A 17 -16.18 18.40 -0.51
C ALA A 17 -14.83 19.11 -0.27
N LEU A 18 -14.69 19.84 0.83
CA LEU A 18 -13.42 20.51 1.19
C LEU A 18 -12.31 19.51 1.54
N THR A 19 -12.66 18.35 2.10
CA THR A 19 -11.71 17.31 2.50
C THR A 19 -11.44 16.28 1.39
N ALA A 20 -12.26 16.23 0.34
CA ALA A 20 -12.11 15.37 -0.82
C ALA A 20 -10.69 15.36 -1.45
N PRO A 21 -10.03 16.50 -1.73
CA PRO A 21 -8.70 16.48 -2.32
C PRO A 21 -7.65 15.83 -1.40
N PHE A 22 -7.71 16.11 -0.10
CA PHE A 22 -6.78 15.53 0.87
C PHE A 22 -6.95 14.01 0.97
N ARG A 23 -8.20 13.53 0.94
CA ARG A 23 -8.47 12.09 0.91
C ARG A 23 -8.00 11.44 -0.39
N ALA A 24 -8.14 12.13 -1.52
CA ALA A 24 -7.67 11.63 -2.81
C ALA A 24 -6.13 11.47 -2.81
N VAL A 25 -5.39 12.47 -2.31
CA VAL A 25 -3.93 12.40 -2.19
C VAL A 25 -3.49 11.27 -1.25
N GLY A 26 -4.15 11.13 -0.09
CA GLY A 26 -3.84 10.04 0.84
C GLY A 26 -4.07 8.65 0.21
N ARG A 27 -5.20 8.47 -0.48
CA ARG A 27 -5.50 7.23 -1.22
C ARG A 27 -4.48 6.96 -2.33
N PHE A 28 -4.04 8.00 -3.04
CA PHE A 28 -3.01 7.88 -4.07
C PHE A 28 -1.66 7.44 -3.49
N MET A 29 -1.23 8.01 -2.35
CA MET A 29 -0.02 7.59 -1.65
C MET A 29 -0.11 6.12 -1.19
N ILE A 30 -1.26 5.70 -0.66
CA ILE A 30 -1.51 4.31 -0.27
C ILE A 30 -1.43 3.40 -1.49
N LEU A 31 -2.05 3.78 -2.62
CA LEU A 31 -2.02 3.01 -3.86
C LEU A 31 -0.59 2.82 -4.38
N ILE A 32 0.24 3.86 -4.33
CA ILE A 32 1.67 3.77 -4.69
C ILE A 32 2.41 2.82 -3.74
N GLY A 33 2.12 2.87 -2.44
CA GLY A 33 2.74 2.00 -1.44
C GLY A 33 2.35 0.54 -1.58
N GLU A 34 1.05 0.26 -1.74
CA GLU A 34 0.49 -1.09 -1.90
C GLU A 34 0.92 -1.74 -3.22
N ASN A 35 1.06 -0.94 -4.28
CA ASN A 35 1.54 -1.42 -5.58
C ASN A 35 3.07 -1.63 -5.62
N ASN A 36 3.77 -1.52 -4.49
CA ASN A 36 5.19 -1.82 -4.43
C ASN A 36 5.42 -3.34 -4.40
N THR A 37 5.53 -3.93 -5.59
CA THR A 37 5.85 -5.35 -5.82
C THR A 37 7.07 -5.82 -5.03
N GLN A 38 8.05 -4.94 -4.79
CA GLN A 38 9.26 -5.26 -4.04
C GLN A 38 8.98 -5.48 -2.54
N VAL A 39 8.09 -4.70 -1.94
CA VAL A 39 7.72 -4.92 -0.52
C VAL A 39 7.02 -6.27 -0.36
N ARG A 40 6.11 -6.63 -1.27
CA ARG A 40 5.47 -7.95 -1.28
C ARG A 40 6.48 -9.07 -1.48
N LYS A 41 7.46 -8.87 -2.36
CA LYS A 41 8.55 -9.83 -2.59
C LYS A 41 9.44 -10.00 -1.35
N ALA A 42 9.79 -8.92 -0.67
CA ALA A 42 10.54 -8.97 0.59
C ALA A 42 9.75 -9.72 1.67
N GLN A 43 8.47 -9.42 1.84
CA GLN A 43 7.59 -10.11 2.81
C GLN A 43 7.49 -11.61 2.50
N TYR A 44 7.31 -11.97 1.22
CA TYR A 44 7.31 -13.37 0.80
C TYR A 44 8.63 -14.06 1.15
N LEU A 45 9.78 -13.48 0.80
CA LEU A 45 11.09 -14.07 1.10
C LEU A 45 11.35 -14.15 2.62
N GLN A 46 10.91 -13.15 3.40
CA GLN A 46 11.02 -13.18 4.86
C GLN A 46 10.15 -14.27 5.50
N SER A 47 9.06 -14.68 4.85
CA SER A 47 8.17 -15.75 5.32
C SER A 47 8.73 -17.16 5.09
N LEU A 48 9.78 -17.30 4.27
CA LEU A 48 10.44 -18.58 4.02
C LEU A 48 11.36 -18.99 5.17
N SER A 49 11.59 -20.30 5.30
CA SER A 49 12.58 -20.83 6.25
C SER A 49 14.01 -20.62 5.75
N ASP A 50 14.98 -20.70 6.66
CA ASP A 50 16.38 -20.49 6.28
C ASP A 50 16.90 -21.60 5.34
N GLU A 51 16.39 -22.83 5.46
CA GLU A 51 16.67 -23.94 4.52
C GLU A 51 16.15 -23.64 3.11
N GLU A 52 14.97 -23.02 3.03
CA GLU A 52 14.34 -22.62 1.77
C GLU A 52 15.04 -21.41 1.13
N LEU A 53 15.58 -20.50 1.94
CA LEU A 53 16.44 -19.42 1.49
C LEU A 53 17.78 -19.97 0.98
N ALA A 54 18.37 -20.92 1.69
CA ALA A 54 19.61 -21.58 1.30
C ALA A 54 19.47 -22.37 -0.02
N LYS A 55 18.34 -23.06 -0.23
CA LYS A 55 18.00 -23.69 -1.53
C LYS A 55 17.95 -22.69 -2.69
N ARG A 56 17.64 -21.42 -2.40
CA ARG A 56 17.63 -20.31 -3.37
C ARG A 56 18.97 -19.56 -3.42
N GLY A 57 19.98 -20.02 -2.69
CA GLY A 57 21.32 -19.44 -2.67
C GLY A 57 21.38 -18.04 -2.05
N MET A 58 20.55 -17.76 -1.05
CA MET A 58 20.53 -16.48 -0.35
C MET A 58 20.43 -16.66 1.16
N THR A 59 20.95 -15.69 1.91
CA THR A 59 20.74 -15.60 3.37
C THR A 59 19.65 -14.59 3.71
N ARG A 60 19.15 -14.62 4.96
CA ARG A 60 18.07 -13.72 5.42
C ARG A 60 18.48 -12.24 5.34
N GLU A 61 19.75 -11.95 5.56
CA GLU A 61 20.33 -10.60 5.53
C GLU A 61 20.48 -10.05 4.10
N GLU A 62 20.53 -10.94 3.10
CA GLU A 62 20.65 -10.58 1.69
C GLU A 62 19.31 -10.25 1.03
N ILE A 63 18.18 -10.64 1.65
CA ILE A 63 16.82 -10.42 1.12
C ILE A 63 16.60 -8.95 0.76
N VAL A 64 16.91 -8.04 1.70
CA VAL A 64 16.71 -6.59 1.49
C VAL A 64 17.60 -6.09 0.35
N ARG A 65 18.88 -6.46 0.35
CA ARG A 65 19.81 -6.07 -0.72
C ARG A 65 19.35 -6.58 -2.09
N ARG A 66 18.93 -7.84 -2.19
CA ARG A 66 18.47 -8.45 -3.44
C ARG A 66 17.17 -7.84 -3.95
N VAL A 67 16.20 -7.60 -3.05
CA VAL A 67 14.88 -7.11 -3.43
C VAL A 67 14.90 -5.64 -3.82
N PHE A 68 15.75 -4.84 -3.19
CA PHE A 68 15.85 -3.41 -3.48
C PHE A 68 17.07 -3.01 -4.31
N ALA A 69 17.87 -3.97 -4.80
CA ALA A 69 19.03 -3.71 -5.66
C ALA A 69 18.66 -2.79 -6.86
N ASP A 70 17.53 -3.06 -7.51
CA ASP A 70 17.04 -2.27 -8.65
C ASP A 70 16.67 -0.82 -8.31
N LYS A 71 16.48 -0.47 -7.03
CA LYS A 71 16.10 0.89 -6.60
C LYS A 71 17.24 1.66 -5.94
N PHE A 72 18.24 0.98 -5.40
CA PHE A 72 19.34 1.62 -4.66
C PHE A 72 20.64 1.74 -5.45
N TYR A 73 20.78 1.06 -6.60
CA TYR A 73 21.93 1.23 -7.48
C TYR A 73 21.51 2.08 -8.70
N ILE A 74 21.86 3.38 -8.66
CA ILE A 74 21.90 4.30 -9.81
C ILE A 74 23.38 4.57 -10.09
#